data_AF-A0A8S1RP53-F1
#
_entry.id   AF-A0A8S1RP53-F1
#
_cell.length_a   1.000
_cell.length_b   1.000
_cell.length_c   1.000
_cell.angle_alpha   90.00
_cell.angle_beta   90.00
_cell.angle_gamma   90.00
#
_symmetry.space_group_name_H-M   'P 1'
#
loop_
_entity.id
_entity.type
_entity.pdbx_description
1 polymer ?
#
loop_
_entity_poly.entity_id
_entity_poly.type
_entity_poly.pdbx_seq_one_letter_code
_entity_poly.pdbx_strand_id
1 'polypeptide(L)'
;MYLQVRMYQLQYVNGNNQWYYQQKLNQHLDLIFCLLLNNNDDLILSGSRDNTIKFWIKQNEWFCQQTINDHVNSVYSIIWDDQQNKLISCSYDKQILVIEYSQFDKNWSVKQKIKIDQQGYRLCFINDILIFLQRINPNIRDGQQYQIAQEDKANQCQMWIK
;
A
#
# COMPACT_ATOMS: atom_id res chain seq x y z
N MET A 1 12.29 14.32 11.42
CA MET A 1 10.97 13.92 11.97
C MET A 1 10.44 12.80 11.09
N TYR A 2 10.71 11.53 11.42
CA TYR A 2 10.29 10.40 10.59
C TYR A 2 8.78 10.16 10.81
N LEU A 3 7.99 10.14 9.73
CA LEU A 3 6.54 9.91 9.78
C LEU A 3 6.26 8.53 10.40
N GLN A 4 5.18 8.43 11.17
CA GLN A 4 4.82 7.26 11.97
C GLN A 4 3.37 6.87 11.66
N VAL A 5 3.04 5.58 11.73
CA VAL A 5 1.63 5.18 11.80
C VAL A 5 1.12 5.49 13.20
N ARG A 6 0.00 6.19 13.29
CA ARG A 6 -0.68 6.48 14.56
C ARG A 6 -2.10 5.96 14.49
N MET A 7 -2.50 5.26 15.54
CA MET A 7 -3.84 4.72 15.68
C MET A 7 -4.64 5.60 16.64
N TYR A 8 -5.87 5.88 16.24
CA TYR A 8 -6.85 6.63 17.01
C TYR A 8 -8.10 5.78 17.18
N GLN A 9 -8.71 5.86 18.36
CA GLN A 9 -9.92 5.12 18.71
C GLN A 9 -11.06 6.09 19.02
N LEU A 10 -12.24 5.82 18.48
CA LEU A 10 -13.46 6.57 18.80
C LEU A 10 -14.00 6.12 20.15
N GLN A 11 -14.31 7.07 21.02
CA GLN A 11 -14.95 6.84 22.32
C GLN A 11 -16.09 7.83 22.52
N TYR A 12 -17.13 7.41 23.24
CA TYR A 12 -18.25 8.27 23.60
C TYR A 12 -18.02 8.84 25.00
N VAL A 13 -17.78 10.15 25.08
CA VAL A 13 -17.44 10.85 26.33
C VAL A 13 -18.33 12.08 26.45
N ASN A 14 -19.00 12.21 27.60
CA ASN A 14 -19.86 13.36 27.93
C ASN A 14 -20.91 13.70 26.86
N GLY A 15 -21.53 12.68 26.26
CA GLY A 15 -22.58 12.88 25.27
C GLY A 15 -22.11 13.08 23.83
N ASN A 16 -20.80 12.97 23.55
CA ASN A 16 -20.25 13.17 22.21
C ASN A 16 -19.20 12.12 21.84
N ASN A 17 -19.09 11.84 20.54
CA ASN A 17 -18.04 11.01 19.96
C ASN A 17 -16.72 11.80 19.87
N GLN A 18 -15.65 11.30 20.49
CA GLN A 18 -14.31 11.88 20.45
C GLN A 18 -13.27 10.83 20.07
N TRP A 19 -12.28 11.23 19.25
CA TRP A 19 -11.16 10.36 18.87
C TRP A 19 -9.99 10.56 19.84
N TYR A 20 -9.48 9.47 20.39
CA TYR A 20 -8.34 9.47 21.28
C TYR A 20 -7.16 8.74 20.65
N TYR A 21 -5.96 9.22 20.90
CA TYR A 21 -4.75 8.49 20.55
C TYR A 21 -4.73 7.15 21.31
N GLN A 22 -4.50 6.06 20.59
CA GLN A 22 -4.41 4.72 21.17
C GLN A 22 -2.96 4.24 21.18
N GLN A 23 -2.33 4.19 20.00
CA GLN A 23 -1.01 3.60 19.85
C GLN A 23 -0.22 4.22 18.70
N LYS A 24 1.10 4.14 18.79
CA LYS A 24 2.05 4.54 17.76
C LYS A 24 2.84 3.32 17.29
N LEU A 25 2.92 3.13 15.97
CA LEU A 25 3.71 2.07 15.34
C LEU A 25 4.94 2.72 14.68
N ASN A 26 6.10 2.57 15.32
CA ASN A 26 7.30 3.36 15.06
C ASN A 26 8.49 2.59 14.49
N GLN A 27 8.24 1.48 13.77
CA GLN A 27 9.33 0.69 13.21
C GLN A 27 9.71 1.04 11.76
N HIS A 28 8.88 1.80 11.04
CA HIS A 28 9.31 2.35 9.75
C HIS A 28 10.36 3.43 9.96
N LEU A 29 11.36 3.46 9.07
CA LEU A 29 12.50 4.38 9.15
C LEU A 29 12.31 5.63 8.29
N ASP A 30 11.28 5.68 7.44
CA ASP A 30 10.95 6.83 6.60
C ASP A 30 9.44 6.88 6.27
N LEU A 31 9.02 7.82 5.41
CA LEU A 31 7.62 8.10 5.04
C LEU A 31 6.83 6.83 4.72
N ILE A 32 5.61 6.73 5.22
CA ILE A 32 4.67 5.66 4.88
C ILE A 32 3.76 6.20 3.77
N PHE A 33 3.70 5.51 2.64
CA PHE A 33 2.93 5.93 1.47
C PHE A 33 1.58 5.23 1.33
N CYS A 34 1.45 4.04 1.91
CA CYS A 34 0.21 3.28 1.86
C CYS A 34 -0.04 2.49 3.15
N LEU A 35 -1.33 2.34 3.48
CA LEU A 35 -1.84 1.58 4.62
C LEU A 35 -3.06 0.79 4.16
N LEU A 36 -3.16 -0.46 4.61
CA LEU A 36 -4.33 -1.32 4.40
C LEU A 36 -4.70 -2.04 5.69
N LEU A 37 -6.00 -2.25 5.91
CA LEU A 37 -6.55 -3.06 6.99
C LEU A 37 -7.27 -4.26 6.37
N ASN A 38 -7.20 -5.42 7.01
CA ASN A 38 -7.87 -6.61 6.51
C ASN A 38 -9.34 -6.63 6.95
N ASN A 39 -10.11 -7.57 6.41
CA ASN A 39 -11.55 -7.65 6.68
C ASN A 39 -11.88 -8.06 8.13
N ASN A 40 -10.91 -8.62 8.86
CA ASN A 40 -11.07 -9.04 10.25
C ASN A 40 -10.56 -8.00 11.26
N ASP A 41 -10.11 -6.82 10.80
CA ASP A 41 -9.58 -5.72 11.63
C ASP A 41 -8.39 -6.10 12.54
N ASP A 42 -7.65 -7.17 12.21
CA ASP A 42 -6.57 -7.73 13.03
C ASP A 42 -5.18 -7.72 12.35
N LEU A 43 -5.11 -7.34 11.08
CA LEU A 43 -3.87 -7.21 10.30
C LEU A 43 -3.84 -5.88 9.53
N ILE A 44 -2.81 -5.08 9.78
CA ILE A 44 -2.50 -3.86 9.02
C ILE A 44 -1.26 -4.10 8.17
N LEU A 45 -1.29 -3.61 6.93
CA LEU A 45 -0.10 -3.49 6.09
C LEU A 45 0.33 -2.05 5.94
N SER A 46 1.63 -1.83 5.83
CA SER A 46 2.18 -0.52 5.50
C SER A 46 3.35 -0.64 4.52
N GLY A 47 3.37 0.21 3.50
CA GLY A 47 4.48 0.35 2.55
C GLY A 47 5.16 1.70 2.70
N SER A 48 6.49 1.73 2.71
CA SER A 48 7.28 2.90 3.07
C SER A 48 8.41 3.23 2.09
N ARG A 49 8.86 4.49 2.18
CA ARG A 49 10.10 5.01 1.59
C ARG A 49 11.37 4.33 2.13
N ASP A 50 11.28 3.62 3.24
CA ASP A 50 12.36 2.78 3.75
C ASP A 50 12.53 1.45 2.99
N ASN A 51 11.81 1.29 1.88
CA ASN A 51 11.81 0.12 0.99
C ASN A 51 11.14 -1.13 1.58
N THR A 52 10.50 -1.01 2.74
CA THR A 52 9.88 -2.16 3.41
C THR A 52 8.36 -2.16 3.33
N ILE A 53 7.82 -3.37 3.39
CA ILE A 53 6.42 -3.64 3.69
C ILE A 53 6.37 -4.25 5.10
N LYS A 54 5.57 -3.68 5.99
CA LYS A 54 5.39 -4.19 7.35
C LYS A 54 3.98 -4.72 7.56
N PHE A 55 3.91 -5.79 8.34
CA PHE A 55 2.69 -6.51 8.73
C PHE A 55 2.53 -6.33 10.22
N TRP A 56 1.45 -5.67 10.63
CA TRP A 56 1.16 -5.38 12.02
C TRP A 56 -0.04 -6.20 12.44
N ILE A 57 0.10 -6.99 13.50
CA ILE A 57 -1.04 -7.74 14.07
C ILE A 57 -1.37 -7.22 15.45
N LYS A 58 -2.61 -7.48 15.85
CA LYS A 58 -3.12 -7.16 17.17
C LYS A 58 -3.09 -8.40 18.08
N GLN A 59 -2.34 -8.33 19.17
CA GLN A 59 -2.54 -9.20 20.34
C GLN A 59 -3.13 -8.35 21.47
N ASN A 60 -2.32 -7.95 22.46
CA ASN A 60 -2.70 -6.94 23.44
C ASN A 60 -2.53 -5.52 22.88
N GLU A 61 -1.41 -5.30 22.19
CA GLU A 61 -1.09 -4.09 21.45
C GLU A 61 -0.74 -4.48 20.00
N TRP A 62 -0.74 -3.51 19.10
CA TRP A 62 -0.28 -3.72 17.73
C TRP A 62 1.24 -3.80 17.69
N PHE A 63 1.79 -4.81 17.02
CA PHE A 63 3.22 -4.90 16.79
C PHE A 63 3.52 -5.43 15.40
N CYS A 64 4.71 -5.13 14.89
CA CYS A 64 5.15 -5.64 13.61
C CYS A 64 5.50 -7.12 13.76
N GLN A 65 4.68 -7.99 13.20
CA GLN A 65 4.95 -9.43 13.15
C GLN A 65 5.99 -9.74 12.07
N GLN A 66 5.92 -9.03 10.94
CA GLN A 66 6.74 -9.37 9.79
C GLN A 66 7.14 -8.13 8.99
N THR A 67 8.33 -8.18 8.40
CA THR A 67 8.83 -7.19 7.44
C THR A 67 9.27 -7.90 6.16
N ILE A 68 8.82 -7.42 5.00
CA ILE A 68 9.33 -7.79 3.69
C ILE A 68 10.22 -6.64 3.21
N ASN A 69 11.46 -6.94 2.83
CA ASN A 69 12.50 -5.98 2.45
C ASN A 69 13.08 -6.27 1.05
N ASP A 70 12.26 -6.89 0.19
CA ASP A 70 12.64 -7.27 -1.17
C ASP A 70 12.65 -6.11 -2.16
N HIS A 71 11.90 -5.06 -1.88
CA HIS A 71 11.96 -3.82 -2.65
C HIS A 71 13.29 -3.10 -2.37
N VAL A 72 13.87 -2.48 -3.40
CA VAL A 72 15.13 -1.73 -3.28
C VAL A 72 14.91 -0.22 -3.35
N ASN A 73 13.65 0.22 -3.40
CA ASN A 73 13.24 1.61 -3.36
C ASN A 73 11.82 1.74 -2.77
N SER A 74 11.34 2.97 -2.65
CA SER A 74 10.06 3.38 -2.03
C SER A 74 8.87 2.54 -2.47
N VAL A 75 8.17 1.94 -1.51
CA VAL A 75 6.92 1.21 -1.76
C VAL A 75 5.76 2.19 -1.77
N TYR A 76 5.12 2.39 -2.93
CA TYR A 76 4.07 3.41 -3.08
C TYR A 76 2.66 2.90 -2.85
N SER A 77 2.40 1.64 -3.19
CA SER A 77 1.07 1.05 -3.10
C SER A 77 1.18 -0.43 -2.80
N ILE A 78 0.25 -0.91 -1.99
CA ILE A 78 -0.01 -2.30 -1.70
C ILE A 78 -1.52 -2.49 -1.91
N ILE A 79 -1.92 -3.65 -2.42
CA ILE A 79 -3.32 -4.11 -2.52
C ILE A 79 -3.41 -5.60 -2.17
N TRP A 80 -4.55 -6.03 -1.63
CA TRP A 80 -4.89 -7.43 -1.41
C TRP A 80 -5.92 -7.91 -2.43
N ASP A 81 -5.88 -9.21 -2.71
CA ASP A 81 -6.96 -9.89 -3.41
C ASP A 81 -8.21 -10.01 -2.53
N ASP A 82 -9.33 -10.44 -3.12
CA ASP A 82 -10.61 -10.55 -2.42
C ASP A 82 -10.56 -11.53 -1.24
N GLN A 83 -9.74 -12.57 -1.33
CA GLN A 83 -9.55 -13.56 -0.26
C GLN A 83 -8.51 -13.15 0.79
N GLN A 84 -7.80 -12.04 0.58
CA GLN A 84 -6.74 -11.51 1.45
C GLN A 84 -5.66 -12.55 1.82
N ASN A 85 -5.37 -13.47 0.91
CA ASN A 85 -4.27 -14.42 1.02
C ASN A 85 -3.12 -14.11 0.03
N LYS A 86 -3.34 -13.18 -0.89
CA LYS A 86 -2.39 -12.70 -1.87
C LYS A 86 -2.37 -11.18 -1.89
N LEU A 87 -1.18 -10.62 -2.02
CA LEU A 87 -0.96 -9.19 -2.03
C LEU A 87 0.00 -8.80 -3.13
N ILE A 88 -0.17 -7.59 -3.61
CA ILE A 88 0.63 -7.02 -4.68
C ILE A 88 1.11 -5.66 -4.24
N SER A 89 2.40 -5.42 -4.43
CA SER A 89 3.02 -4.12 -4.14
C SER A 89 3.74 -3.58 -5.36
N CYS A 90 3.80 -2.26 -5.48
CA CYS A 90 4.61 -1.57 -6.48
C CYS A 90 5.54 -0.54 -5.84
N SER A 91 6.71 -0.39 -6.43
CA SER A 91 7.75 0.50 -5.93
C SER A 91 8.37 1.35 -7.03
N TYR A 92 9.06 2.41 -6.61
CA TYR A 92 9.96 3.19 -7.45
C TYR A 92 11.08 2.34 -8.09
N ASP A 93 11.38 1.17 -7.53
CA ASP A 93 12.38 0.23 -8.06
C ASP A 93 11.98 -0.45 -9.38
N LYS A 94 10.79 -0.10 -9.92
CA LYS A 94 10.22 -0.67 -11.14
C LYS A 94 9.99 -2.18 -11.02
N GLN A 95 9.67 -2.64 -9.82
CA GLN A 95 9.22 -3.99 -9.58
C GLN A 95 7.82 -3.99 -8.98
N ILE A 96 7.05 -4.99 -9.40
CA ILE A 96 5.87 -5.46 -8.70
C ILE A 96 6.25 -6.73 -7.96
N LEU A 97 5.94 -6.80 -6.67
CA LEU A 97 6.05 -8.05 -5.92
C LEU A 97 4.66 -8.68 -5.81
N VAL A 98 4.61 -9.98 -6.08
CA VAL A 98 3.47 -10.83 -5.74
C VAL A 98 3.86 -11.60 -4.49
N ILE A 99 3.10 -11.39 -3.43
CA ILE A 99 3.38 -11.92 -2.10
C ILE A 99 2.15 -12.73 -1.66
N GLU A 100 2.37 -13.92 -1.13
CA GLU A 100 1.29 -14.83 -0.72
C GLU A 100 1.51 -15.29 0.72
N TYR A 101 0.39 -15.51 1.42
CA TYR A 101 0.37 -16.05 2.77
C TYR A 101 0.42 -17.58 2.75
N SER A 102 1.40 -18.15 3.44
CA SER A 102 1.48 -19.59 3.69
C SER A 102 0.73 -19.92 4.97
N GLN A 103 -0.36 -20.68 4.88
CA GLN A 103 -1.07 -21.16 6.08
C GLN A 103 -0.21 -22.15 6.90
N PHE A 104 0.69 -22.89 6.25
CA PHE A 104 1.58 -23.84 6.90
C PHE A 104 2.66 -23.12 7.71
N ASP A 105 3.36 -22.16 7.10
CA ASP A 105 4.44 -21.41 7.75
C ASP A 105 3.93 -20.22 8.58
N LYS A 106 2.65 -19.88 8.43
CA LYS A 106 1.98 -18.72 9.03
C LYS A 106 2.71 -17.40 8.75
N ASN A 107 3.24 -17.25 7.54
CA ASN A 107 3.99 -16.06 7.13
C ASN A 107 3.65 -15.63 5.70
N TRP A 108 4.02 -14.40 5.38
CA TRP A 108 3.96 -13.87 4.02
C TRP A 108 5.29 -14.08 3.31
N SER A 109 5.28 -14.35 2.02
CA SER A 109 6.52 -14.49 1.26
C SER A 109 6.36 -14.03 -0.18
N VAL A 110 7.40 -13.41 -0.72
CA VAL A 110 7.45 -13.04 -2.15
C VAL A 110 7.48 -14.31 -2.98
N LYS A 111 6.48 -14.49 -3.84
CA LYS A 111 6.38 -15.59 -4.79
C LYS A 111 6.89 -15.20 -6.17
N GLN A 112 6.73 -13.93 -6.54
CA GLN A 112 7.14 -13.45 -7.85
C GLN A 112 7.60 -12.00 -7.79
N LYS A 113 8.60 -11.67 -8.62
CA LYS A 113 9.03 -10.30 -8.91
C LYS A 113 8.82 -10.01 -10.39
N ILE A 114 7.98 -9.05 -10.71
CA ILE A 114 7.67 -8.65 -12.08
C ILE A 114 8.36 -7.32 -12.33
N LYS A 115 9.27 -7.27 -13.31
CA LYS A 115 9.92 -6.02 -13.71
C LYS A 115 9.02 -5.25 -14.67
N ILE A 116 8.91 -3.95 -14.44
CA ILE A 116 8.20 -3.00 -15.30
C ILE A 116 9.21 -1.99 -15.87
N ASP A 117 8.86 -1.37 -17.00
CA ASP A 117 9.67 -0.39 -17.72
C ASP A 117 9.78 0.96 -16.99
N GLN A 118 8.70 1.34 -16.29
CA GLN A 118 8.56 2.59 -15.56
C GLN A 118 8.06 2.35 -14.13
N GLN A 119 8.24 3.34 -13.25
CA GLN A 119 7.81 3.26 -11.86
C GLN A 119 6.28 3.23 -11.72
N GLY A 120 5.80 2.36 -10.82
CA GLY A 120 4.39 2.23 -10.48
C GLY A 120 4.03 3.06 -9.24
N TYR A 121 2.84 3.67 -9.19
CA TYR A 121 2.43 4.54 -8.08
C TYR A 121 1.14 4.12 -7.36
N ARG A 122 0.14 3.66 -8.11
CA ARG A 122 -1.11 3.11 -7.55
C ARG A 122 -1.41 1.78 -8.21
N LEU A 123 -1.86 0.84 -7.39
CA LEU A 123 -2.37 -0.44 -7.83
C LEU A 123 -3.88 -0.52 -7.54
N CYS A 124 -4.60 -1.27 -8.37
CA CYS A 124 -5.98 -1.66 -8.11
C CYS A 124 -6.23 -3.04 -8.74
N PHE A 125 -6.88 -3.95 -8.03
CA PHE A 125 -7.38 -5.18 -8.67
C PHE A 125 -8.60 -4.81 -9.49
N ILE A 126 -8.63 -5.29 -10.74
CA ILE A 126 -9.84 -5.28 -11.57
C ILE A 126 -10.66 -6.54 -11.25
N ASN A 127 -9.98 -7.66 -11.02
CA ASN A 127 -10.50 -8.94 -10.54
C ASN A 127 -9.32 -9.79 -10.03
N ASP A 128 -9.57 -11.05 -9.66
CA ASP A 128 -8.55 -11.98 -9.12
C ASP A 128 -7.31 -12.21 -10.01
N ILE A 129 -7.38 -11.83 -11.30
CA ILE A 129 -6.36 -12.11 -12.32
C ILE A 129 -5.73 -10.81 -12.85
N LEU A 130 -6.48 -9.71 -12.86
CA LEU A 130 -6.08 -8.46 -13.50
C LEU A 130 -5.80 -7.37 -12.48
N ILE A 131 -4.68 -6.69 -12.68
CA ILE A 131 -4.27 -5.54 -11.87
C ILE A 131 -4.09 -4.33 -12.78
N PHE A 132 -4.71 -3.24 -12.39
CA PHE A 132 -4.42 -1.93 -12.93
C PHE A 132 -3.22 -1.31 -12.21
N LEU A 133 -2.26 -0.81 -12.97
CA LEU A 133 -1.12 -0.05 -12.46
C LEU A 133 -1.17 1.36 -13.03
N GLN A 134 -1.42 2.34 -12.16
CA GLN A 134 -1.22 3.75 -12.52
C GLN A 134 0.28 4.04 -12.55
N ARG A 135 0.75 4.45 -13.72
CA ARG A 135 2.12 4.89 -13.96
C ARG A 135 2.25 6.39 -13.70
N ILE A 136 3.42 6.81 -13.22
CA ILE A 136 3.76 8.23 -13.14
C ILE A 136 4.17 8.69 -14.53
N ASN A 137 3.54 9.75 -15.04
CA ASN A 137 4.04 10.42 -16.23
C ASN A 137 5.43 10.99 -15.89
N PRO A 138 6.50 10.59 -16.61
CA PRO A 138 7.87 11.00 -16.27
C PRO A 138 8.08 12.52 -16.27
N ASN A 139 7.17 13.29 -16.87
CA ASN A 139 7.22 14.74 -16.94
C ASN A 139 6.53 15.47 -15.77
N ILE A 140 5.84 14.75 -14.88
CA ILE A 140 5.16 15.35 -13.73
C ILE A 140 6.02 15.16 -12.47
N ARG A 141 6.52 16.26 -11.91
CA ARG A 141 7.22 16.27 -10.62
C ARG A 141 6.18 16.24 -9.48
N ASP A 142 6.52 15.57 -8.38
CA ASP A 142 5.66 15.43 -7.19
C ASP A 142 4.99 16.76 -6.79
N GLY A 143 3.65 16.80 -6.75
CA GLY A 143 2.88 17.94 -6.24
C GLY A 143 1.73 18.47 -7.12
N GLN A 144 1.56 17.99 -8.36
CA GLN A 144 0.40 18.38 -9.19
C GLN A 144 -0.77 17.42 -8.97
N GLN A 145 -1.95 17.96 -8.65
CA GLN A 145 -3.19 17.20 -8.48
C GLN A 145 -3.68 16.64 -9.83
N TYR A 146 -4.16 15.39 -9.83
CA TYR A 146 -4.69 14.71 -11.00
C TYR A 146 -6.20 14.97 -11.15
N GLN A 147 -6.65 15.30 -12.36
CA GLN A 147 -8.06 15.16 -12.77
C GLN A 147 -8.18 13.84 -13.55
N ILE A 148 -9.16 13.01 -13.20
CA ILE A 148 -9.40 11.71 -13.84
C ILE A 148 -9.94 11.97 -15.24
N ALA A 149 -9.19 11.60 -16.28
CA ALA A 149 -9.71 11.58 -17.64
C ALA A 149 -10.66 10.39 -17.78
N GLN A 150 -11.89 10.65 -18.22
CA GLN A 150 -12.82 9.60 -18.64
C GLN A 150 -12.32 8.97 -19.95
N GLU A 151 -12.39 7.64 -20.02
CA GLU A 151 -12.03 6.86 -21.21
C GLU A 151 -13.09 7.05 -22.31
N ASP A 152 -12.72 7.71 -23.40
CA ASP A 152 -13.51 7.65 -24.64
C ASP A 152 -13.03 6.51 -25.54
N LYS A 153 -14.00 5.70 -25.96
CA LYS A 153 -13.85 4.52 -26.83
C LYS A 153 -13.46 4.94 -28.26
N ALA A 154 -12.18 5.19 -28.51
CA ALA A 154 -11.58 4.97 -29.81
C ALA A 154 -10.05 5.05 -29.70
N ASN A 155 -9.38 4.06 -30.27
CA ASN A 155 -7.93 4.00 -30.41
C ASN A 155 -7.35 5.33 -30.92
N GLN A 156 -6.80 6.15 -30.01
CA GLN A 156 -5.64 7.04 -30.16
C GLN A 156 -5.58 7.98 -28.94
N CYS A 157 -4.65 7.73 -28.01
CA CYS A 157 -4.35 8.69 -26.96
C CYS A 157 -3.57 9.88 -27.55
N GLN A 158 -4.28 10.92 -28.00
CA GLN A 158 -3.72 12.25 -28.21
C GLN A 158 -4.18 13.16 -27.06
N MET A 159 -3.24 13.59 -26.21
CA MET A 159 -3.49 14.63 -25.21
C MET A 159 -3.33 16.01 -25.85
N TRP A 160 -4.33 16.88 -25.71
CA TRP A 160 -4.16 18.32 -25.92
C TRP A 160 -3.97 19.00 -24.57
N ILE A 161 -2.93 19.83 -24.49
CA ILE A 161 -2.65 20.72 -23.35
C ILE A 161 -3.38 22.05 -23.62
N LYS A 162 -4.06 22.59 -22.61
CA LYS A 162 -4.15 24.05 -22.45
C LYS A 162 -3.31 24.43 -21.24
#